data_AF-A0A1G2F5Y0-F1
#
_entry.id   AF-A0A1G2F5Y0-F1
#
_cell.length_a   1.000
_cell.length_b   1.000
_cell.length_c   1.000
_cell.angle_alpha   90.00
_cell.angle_beta   90.00
_cell.angle_gamma   90.00
#
_symmetry.space_group_name_H-M   'P 1'
#
loop_
_entity.id
_entity.type
_entity.pdbx_description
1 polymer ?
#
loop_
_entity_poly.entity_id
_entity_poly.type
_entity_poly.pdbx_seq_one_letter_code
_entity_poly.pdbx_strand_id
1 'polypeptide(L)'
;MNKLKKSKKYLEKHGLMKYLQDGVEGQKKPDYPDLAHLHKLILERKAIKILEFGVGWTTIILADASRVNNGKVFSVDASKKWINVANKLIPPELKEYVELCYSEVRAGTFNGRMCHFYKSLPDIIPDFIYLDGPDPKDVQENINGLSWQNKRSLVAADILLMEPTLTERTFIVVDGRTNNGRFLANNLQRNWVIKSNANAHVTTFELVESFHLVKGRERILKKYLENFKKVKSFKEFKDLIRKSVRYIRIRM
;
A
#
# COMPACT_ATOMS: atom_id res chain seq x y z
N MET A 1 -28.16 0.17 -4.76
CA MET A 1 -27.62 1.35 -4.04
C MET A 1 -26.24 1.71 -4.60
N ASN A 2 -26.06 2.93 -5.13
CA ASN A 2 -24.81 3.42 -5.75
C ASN A 2 -23.59 3.30 -4.77
N LYS A 3 -22.37 3.03 -5.29
CA LYS A 3 -21.10 2.89 -4.53
C LYS A 3 -20.93 4.05 -3.55
N LEU A 4 -21.13 5.28 -4.01
CA LEU A 4 -21.04 6.49 -3.17
C LEU A 4 -21.97 6.45 -1.96
N LYS A 5 -23.25 6.09 -2.16
CA LYS A 5 -24.24 6.01 -1.08
C LYS A 5 -23.90 4.90 -0.08
N LYS A 6 -23.36 3.77 -0.55
CA LYS A 6 -22.86 2.68 0.32
C LYS A 6 -21.68 3.15 1.18
N SER A 7 -20.74 3.87 0.59
CA SER A 7 -19.56 4.35 1.30
C SER A 7 -19.89 5.43 2.33
N LYS A 8 -20.76 6.40 1.98
CA LYS A 8 -21.26 7.39 2.96
C LYS A 8 -21.98 6.74 4.13
N LYS A 9 -22.90 5.80 3.88
CA LYS A 9 -23.60 5.06 4.95
C LYS A 9 -22.63 4.27 5.84
N TYR A 10 -21.57 3.71 5.25
CA TYR A 10 -20.53 3.01 6.01
C TYR A 10 -19.76 3.96 6.94
N LEU A 11 -19.31 5.09 6.42
CA LEU A 11 -18.58 6.10 7.19
C LEU A 11 -19.45 6.73 8.28
N GLU A 12 -20.74 6.94 8.00
CA GLU A 12 -21.72 7.42 8.96
C GLU A 12 -21.91 6.42 10.12
N LYS A 13 -22.04 5.12 9.79
CA LYS A 13 -22.13 4.05 10.79
C LYS A 13 -20.91 4.00 11.73
N HIS A 14 -19.73 4.39 11.25
CA HIS A 14 -18.50 4.46 12.04
C HIS A 14 -18.28 5.83 12.69
N GLY A 15 -19.23 6.77 12.56
CA GLY A 15 -19.09 8.12 13.12
C GLY A 15 -18.02 8.99 12.45
N LEU A 16 -17.52 8.59 11.28
CA LEU A 16 -16.41 9.26 10.58
C LEU A 16 -16.88 10.45 9.73
N MET A 17 -18.14 10.46 9.28
CA MET A 17 -18.66 11.51 8.42
C MET A 17 -18.52 12.91 9.02
N LYS A 18 -18.58 13.05 10.35
CA LYS A 18 -18.44 14.34 11.04
C LYS A 18 -17.05 14.95 10.90
N TYR A 19 -16.02 14.16 10.61
CA TYR A 19 -14.65 14.65 10.41
C TYR A 19 -14.31 14.97 8.95
N LEU A 20 -15.22 14.69 7.99
CA LEU A 20 -14.95 14.77 6.56
C LEU A 20 -15.71 15.93 5.88
N GLN A 21 -15.97 17.02 6.58
CA GLN A 21 -16.82 18.12 6.10
C GLN A 21 -16.10 19.47 6.06
N ASP A 22 -15.21 19.73 7.03
CA ASP A 22 -14.62 21.06 7.25
C ASP A 22 -13.19 21.17 6.70
N GLY A 23 -13.06 21.04 5.38
CA GLY A 23 -11.77 21.23 4.69
C GLY A 23 -11.33 22.68 4.63
N VAL A 24 -10.04 22.91 4.35
CA VAL A 24 -9.51 24.25 4.05
C VAL A 24 -9.54 24.54 2.55
N GLU A 25 -9.50 25.82 2.17
CA GLU A 25 -9.43 26.23 0.77
C GLU A 25 -8.23 25.60 0.04
N GLY A 26 -8.46 25.09 -1.17
CA GLY A 26 -7.46 24.40 -1.98
C GLY A 26 -7.18 22.95 -1.57
N GLN A 27 -7.80 22.44 -0.51
CA GLN A 27 -7.74 21.01 -0.16
C GLN A 27 -8.63 20.20 -1.10
N LYS A 28 -8.16 19.02 -1.51
CA LYS A 28 -8.99 18.07 -2.25
C LYS A 28 -10.20 17.64 -1.39
N LYS A 29 -11.36 17.52 -2.03
CA LYS A 29 -12.56 16.98 -1.37
C LYS A 29 -12.34 15.51 -0.98
N PRO A 30 -12.95 15.03 0.11
CA PRO A 30 -12.82 13.64 0.52
C PRO A 30 -13.47 12.69 -0.50
N ASP A 31 -12.72 11.69 -0.94
CA ASP A 31 -13.24 10.60 -1.76
C ASP A 31 -13.86 9.53 -0.86
N TYR A 32 -15.17 9.65 -0.60
CA TYR A 32 -15.86 8.72 0.30
C TYR A 32 -15.74 7.24 -0.11
N PRO A 33 -15.90 6.87 -1.40
CA PRO A 33 -15.59 5.52 -1.87
C PRO A 33 -14.24 4.97 -1.42
N ASP A 34 -13.18 5.73 -1.62
CA ASP A 34 -11.81 5.26 -1.39
C ASP A 34 -11.47 5.28 0.10
N LEU A 35 -11.87 6.33 0.82
CA LEU A 35 -11.77 6.42 2.28
C LEU A 35 -12.49 5.25 2.96
N ALA A 36 -13.72 4.93 2.55
CA ALA A 36 -14.45 3.80 3.12
C ALA A 36 -13.81 2.44 2.77
N HIS A 37 -13.18 2.31 1.60
CA HIS A 37 -12.48 1.10 1.21
C HIS A 37 -11.22 0.90 2.05
N LEU A 38 -10.41 1.95 2.20
CA LEU A 38 -9.18 1.92 2.97
C LEU A 38 -9.46 1.62 4.44
N HIS A 39 -10.46 2.25 5.05
CA HIS A 39 -10.90 1.95 6.41
C HIS A 39 -11.15 0.46 6.62
N LYS A 40 -11.96 -0.15 5.74
CA LYS A 40 -12.26 -1.60 5.80
C LYS A 40 -11.01 -2.43 5.64
N LEU A 41 -10.16 -2.08 4.69
CA LEU A 41 -8.95 -2.83 4.38
C LEU A 41 -8.01 -2.87 5.59
N ILE A 42 -7.81 -1.74 6.28
CA ILE A 42 -7.00 -1.69 7.50
C ILE A 42 -7.58 -2.58 8.60
N LEU A 43 -8.89 -2.51 8.84
CA LEU A 43 -9.57 -3.34 9.84
C LEU A 43 -9.50 -4.83 9.49
N GLU A 44 -9.77 -5.20 8.25
CA GLU A 44 -9.75 -6.59 7.76
C GLU A 44 -8.36 -7.20 7.86
N ARG A 45 -7.31 -6.43 7.55
CA ARG A 45 -5.93 -6.87 7.66
C ARG A 45 -5.37 -6.83 9.08
N LYS A 46 -6.08 -6.17 10.02
CA LYS A 46 -5.60 -5.91 11.38
C LYS A 46 -4.23 -5.22 11.38
N ALA A 47 -4.04 -4.25 10.48
CA ALA A 47 -2.78 -3.53 10.37
C ALA A 47 -2.51 -2.73 11.66
N ILE A 48 -1.28 -2.81 12.17
CA ILE A 48 -0.84 -2.22 13.44
C ILE A 48 0.13 -1.07 13.19
N LYS A 49 1.11 -1.24 12.30
CA LYS A 49 2.08 -0.19 11.96
C LYS A 49 1.87 0.23 10.52
N ILE A 50 1.17 1.35 10.36
CA ILE A 50 0.79 1.89 9.05
C ILE A 50 1.76 3.02 8.67
N LEU A 51 2.44 2.89 7.54
CA LEU A 51 3.21 3.97 6.93
C LEU A 51 2.39 4.61 5.81
N GLU A 52 2.05 5.88 5.96
CA GLU A 52 1.41 6.69 4.93
C GLU A 52 2.46 7.63 4.31
N PHE A 53 2.62 7.59 3.00
CA PHE A 53 3.30 8.66 2.27
C PHE A 53 2.24 9.64 1.80
N GLY A 54 2.25 10.85 2.35
CA GLY A 54 1.20 11.86 2.21
C GLY A 54 0.53 12.16 3.56
N VAL A 55 -0.27 13.24 3.59
CA VAL A 55 -1.19 13.56 4.70
C VAL A 55 -2.53 14.07 4.17
N GLY A 56 -3.61 13.84 4.90
CA GLY A 56 -4.93 14.41 4.56
C GLY A 56 -6.12 13.73 5.21
N TRP A 57 -7.23 13.65 4.47
CA TRP A 57 -8.44 12.94 4.92
C TRP A 57 -8.18 11.46 5.20
N THR A 58 -7.31 10.86 4.39
CA THR A 58 -6.84 9.49 4.55
C THR A 58 -6.21 9.26 5.92
N THR A 59 -5.39 10.19 6.41
CA THR A 59 -4.78 10.11 7.74
C THR A 59 -5.81 9.94 8.87
N ILE A 60 -6.94 10.67 8.81
CA ILE A 60 -8.03 10.54 9.81
C ILE A 60 -8.66 9.14 9.77
N ILE A 61 -8.86 8.61 8.57
CA ILE A 61 -9.44 7.29 8.36
C ILE A 61 -8.50 6.18 8.85
N LEU A 62 -7.22 6.30 8.51
CA LEU A 62 -6.20 5.37 8.98
C LEU A 62 -6.11 5.41 10.51
N ALA A 63 -6.18 6.61 11.11
CA ALA A 63 -6.11 6.79 12.56
C ALA A 63 -7.27 6.11 13.30
N ASP A 64 -8.51 6.25 12.81
CA ASP A 64 -9.66 5.57 13.41
C ASP A 64 -9.55 4.04 13.30
N ALA A 65 -9.13 3.53 12.15
CA ALA A 65 -8.91 2.10 11.98
C ALA A 65 -7.75 1.59 12.86
N SER A 66 -6.67 2.36 12.99
CA SER A 66 -5.55 2.07 13.90
C SER A 66 -6.01 2.04 15.35
N ARG A 67 -6.88 2.96 15.78
CA ARG A 67 -7.48 2.94 17.13
C ARG A 67 -8.21 1.63 17.42
N VAL A 68 -9.02 1.15 16.47
CA VAL A 68 -9.73 -0.14 16.61
C VAL A 68 -8.76 -1.32 16.67
N ASN A 69 -7.69 -1.27 15.88
CA ASN A 69 -6.68 -2.33 15.82
C ASN A 69 -5.62 -2.25 16.94
N ASN A 70 -5.65 -1.22 17.80
CA ASN A 70 -4.59 -0.90 18.75
C ASN A 70 -3.21 -0.71 18.07
N GLY A 71 -3.20 0.03 16.97
CA GLY A 71 -2.03 0.35 16.15
C GLY A 71 -1.73 1.85 16.09
N LYS A 72 -0.85 2.24 15.17
CA LYS A 72 -0.44 3.64 14.95
C LYS A 72 -0.16 3.89 13.46
N VAL A 73 -0.52 5.09 13.01
CA VAL A 73 -0.22 5.63 11.68
C VAL A 73 0.98 6.54 11.76
N PHE A 74 1.91 6.39 10.84
CA PHE A 74 3.04 7.27 10.65
C PHE A 74 2.91 7.89 9.26
N SER A 75 2.53 9.17 9.20
CA SER A 75 2.23 9.87 7.95
C SER A 75 3.35 10.85 7.62
N VAL A 76 4.04 10.60 6.51
CA VAL A 76 5.21 11.36 6.07
C VAL A 76 4.83 12.25 4.90
N ASP A 77 5.11 13.55 5.00
CA ASP A 77 4.86 14.50 3.91
C ASP A 77 5.96 15.56 3.81
N ALA A 78 6.14 16.10 2.61
CA ALA A 78 7.16 17.11 2.30
C ALA A 78 6.67 18.55 2.52
N SER A 79 5.38 18.74 2.74
CA SER A 79 4.76 20.04 2.90
C SER A 79 4.41 20.32 4.37
N LYS A 80 5.20 21.20 5.00
CA LYS A 80 4.88 21.72 6.35
C LYS A 80 3.47 22.32 6.42
N LYS A 81 3.03 22.96 5.33
CA LYS A 81 1.67 23.51 5.22
C LYS A 81 0.64 22.40 5.40
N TRP A 82 0.74 21.31 4.64
CA TRP A 82 -0.25 20.23 4.68
C TRP A 82 -0.17 19.42 5.98
N ILE A 83 1.01 19.23 6.55
CA ILE A 83 1.17 18.65 7.89
C ILE A 83 0.43 19.48 8.94
N ASN A 84 0.59 20.81 8.91
CA ASN A 84 -0.10 21.70 9.84
C ASN A 84 -1.62 21.69 9.66
N VAL A 85 -2.09 21.59 8.42
CA VAL A 85 -3.53 21.43 8.12
C VAL A 85 -4.03 20.09 8.66
N ALA A 86 -3.35 18.99 8.35
CA ALA A 86 -3.72 17.66 8.84
C ALA A 86 -3.76 17.60 10.37
N ASN A 87 -2.75 18.14 11.06
CA ASN A 87 -2.72 18.19 12.53
C ASN A 87 -3.91 18.95 13.16
N LYS A 88 -4.45 19.94 12.45
CA LYS A 88 -5.65 20.68 12.89
C LYS A 88 -6.94 19.90 12.62
N LEU A 89 -7.00 19.17 11.51
CA LEU A 89 -8.17 18.38 11.13
C LEU A 89 -8.28 17.05 11.89
N ILE A 90 -7.15 16.48 12.34
CA ILE A 90 -7.16 15.26 13.15
C ILE A 90 -7.86 15.54 14.50
N PRO A 91 -8.95 14.84 14.79
CA PRO A 91 -9.70 14.98 16.04
C PRO A 91 -8.83 14.67 17.26
N PRO A 92 -8.99 15.35 18.41
CA PRO A 92 -8.21 15.11 19.61
C PRO A 92 -8.11 13.63 20.02
N GLU A 93 -9.22 12.91 19.94
CA GLU A 93 -9.34 11.48 20.28
C GLU A 93 -8.59 10.55 19.32
N LEU A 94 -8.16 11.04 18.15
CA LEU A 94 -7.37 10.27 17.18
C LEU A 94 -5.89 10.64 17.18
N LYS A 95 -5.48 11.71 17.89
CA LYS A 95 -4.10 12.21 17.86
C LYS A 95 -3.07 11.21 18.39
N GLU A 96 -3.41 10.41 19.39
CA GLU A 96 -2.49 9.41 19.94
C GLU A 96 -2.13 8.29 18.94
N TYR A 97 -3.01 8.06 17.96
CA TYR A 97 -2.84 7.02 16.92
C TYR A 97 -2.11 7.53 15.68
N VAL A 98 -1.68 8.81 15.65
CA VAL A 98 -1.01 9.41 14.50
C VAL A 98 0.31 10.04 14.90
N GLU A 99 1.34 9.73 14.12
CA GLU A 99 2.60 10.46 14.11
C GLU A 99 2.76 11.15 12.76
N LEU A 100 2.76 12.49 12.78
CA LEU A 100 2.98 13.29 11.58
C LEU A 100 4.47 13.60 11.44
N CYS A 101 5.06 13.19 10.32
CA CYS A 101 6.48 13.29 10.07
C CYS A 101 6.73 14.24 8.89
N TYR A 102 7.41 15.36 9.15
CA TYR A 102 7.93 16.19 8.08
C TYR A 102 9.23 15.60 7.54
N SER A 103 9.32 15.45 6.22
CA SER A 103 10.59 15.12 5.57
C SER A 103 10.69 15.76 4.19
N GLU A 104 11.82 16.42 3.91
CA GLU A 104 12.17 16.86 2.57
C GLU A 104 12.20 15.67 1.60
N VAL A 105 11.90 15.91 0.33
CA VAL A 105 12.02 14.91 -0.73
C VAL A 105 13.09 15.35 -1.72
N ARG A 106 13.99 14.45 -2.05
CA ARG A 106 15.11 14.71 -2.97
C ARG A 106 15.06 13.79 -4.18
N ALA A 107 15.44 14.35 -5.32
CA ALA A 107 15.74 13.57 -6.50
C ALA A 107 16.92 12.62 -6.23
N GLY A 108 16.85 11.41 -6.76
CA GLY A 108 17.92 10.41 -6.65
C GLY A 108 17.80 9.35 -7.73
N THR A 109 18.68 8.34 -7.68
CA THR A 109 18.60 7.22 -8.62
C THR A 109 18.56 5.88 -7.92
N PHE A 110 17.86 4.92 -8.54
CA PHE A 110 17.89 3.52 -8.16
C PHE A 110 18.32 2.67 -9.37
N ASN A 111 19.51 2.07 -9.29
CA ASN A 111 20.21 1.44 -10.42
C ASN A 111 20.27 2.37 -11.65
N GLY A 112 20.74 3.60 -11.46
CA GLY A 112 20.91 4.60 -12.52
C GLY A 112 19.60 5.18 -13.10
N ARG A 113 18.43 4.78 -12.61
CA ARG A 113 17.12 5.30 -13.06
C ARG A 113 16.60 6.33 -12.08
N MET A 114 16.07 7.43 -12.60
CA MET A 114 15.54 8.56 -11.83
C MET A 114 14.36 8.15 -10.93
N CYS A 115 14.44 8.50 -9.66
CA CYS A 115 13.41 8.32 -8.63
C CYS A 115 13.54 9.42 -7.57
N HIS A 116 12.71 9.40 -6.54
CA HIS A 116 12.86 10.27 -5.38
C HIS A 116 12.90 9.47 -4.08
N PHE A 117 13.39 10.13 -3.04
CA PHE A 117 13.45 9.63 -1.68
C PHE A 117 13.03 10.72 -0.71
N TYR A 118 12.31 10.36 0.34
CA TYR A 118 12.24 11.17 1.53
C TYR A 118 13.60 11.12 2.24
N LYS A 119 14.05 12.28 2.74
CA LYS A 119 15.32 12.41 3.45
C LYS A 119 15.33 11.65 4.78
N SER A 120 14.17 11.53 5.43
CA SER A 120 14.00 10.78 6.67
C SER A 120 12.67 10.04 6.67
N LEU A 121 12.70 8.79 7.14
CA LEU A 121 11.52 7.96 7.35
C LEU A 121 11.34 7.68 8.85
N PRO A 122 10.12 7.39 9.31
CA PRO A 122 9.88 6.87 10.65
C PRO A 122 10.63 5.55 10.85
N ASP A 123 11.23 5.37 12.02
CA ASP A 123 11.97 4.15 12.38
C ASP A 123 11.01 3.03 12.81
N ILE A 124 10.36 2.42 11.81
CA ILE A 124 9.35 1.37 12.00
C ILE A 124 9.52 0.26 10.97
N ILE A 125 8.97 -0.92 11.30
CA ILE A 125 8.71 -1.99 10.35
C ILE A 125 7.21 -2.00 10.06
N PRO A 126 6.74 -1.43 8.93
CA PRO A 126 5.31 -1.32 8.64
C PRO A 126 4.75 -2.67 8.17
N ASP A 127 3.54 -2.98 8.64
CA ASP A 127 2.72 -4.08 8.13
C ASP A 127 1.71 -3.59 7.07
N PHE A 128 1.54 -2.27 6.93
CA PHE A 128 0.77 -1.65 5.88
C PHE A 128 1.46 -0.38 5.38
N ILE A 129 1.55 -0.21 4.06
CA ILE A 129 2.12 0.98 3.42
C ILE A 129 1.10 1.56 2.44
N TYR A 130 0.74 2.83 2.60
CA TYR A 130 -0.10 3.59 1.67
C TYR A 130 0.73 4.64 0.94
N LEU A 131 0.91 4.48 -0.36
CA LEU A 131 1.72 5.37 -1.19
C LEU A 131 0.83 6.31 -2.02
N ASP A 132 0.65 7.54 -1.55
CA ASP A 132 -0.17 8.58 -2.20
C ASP A 132 0.52 9.97 -2.28
N GLY A 133 1.69 10.13 -1.65
CA GLY A 133 2.54 11.32 -1.69
C GLY A 133 3.91 11.06 -2.33
N PRO A 134 4.77 12.09 -2.48
CA PRO A 134 4.51 13.53 -2.26
C PRO A 134 3.83 14.20 -3.48
N ASP A 135 3.60 15.52 -3.42
CA ASP A 135 3.30 16.31 -4.62
C ASP A 135 4.58 16.46 -5.50
N PRO A 136 4.50 16.35 -6.83
CA PRO A 136 5.68 16.48 -7.70
C PRO A 136 6.50 17.75 -7.50
N LYS A 137 5.86 18.85 -7.10
CA LYS A 137 6.53 20.14 -6.87
C LYS A 137 7.45 20.13 -5.65
N ASP A 138 7.21 19.21 -4.71
CA ASP A 138 7.95 19.14 -3.44
C ASP A 138 9.27 18.38 -3.59
N VAL A 139 9.50 17.74 -4.75
CA VAL A 139 10.77 17.08 -5.05
C VAL A 139 11.83 18.13 -5.36
N GLN A 140 12.81 18.23 -4.47
CA GLN A 140 13.96 19.11 -4.59
C GLN A 140 15.02 18.54 -5.53
N GLU A 141 15.89 19.43 -6.02
CA GLU A 141 17.03 19.11 -6.88
C GLU A 141 16.63 18.56 -8.27
N ASN A 142 17.64 18.24 -9.08
CA ASN A 142 17.46 17.65 -10.41
C ASN A 142 18.59 16.64 -10.70
N ILE A 143 18.37 15.75 -11.65
CA ILE A 143 19.35 14.75 -12.09
C ILE A 143 19.70 15.06 -13.53
N ASN A 144 20.91 15.57 -13.77
CA ASN A 144 21.38 15.94 -15.11
C ASN A 144 20.39 16.87 -15.84
N GLY A 145 19.82 17.85 -15.14
CA GLY A 145 18.82 18.78 -15.67
C GLY A 145 17.37 18.23 -15.66
N LEU A 146 17.16 16.98 -15.29
CA LEU A 146 15.81 16.38 -15.20
C LEU A 146 15.22 16.61 -13.80
N SER A 147 14.09 17.32 -13.74
CA SER A 147 13.29 17.53 -12.53
C SER A 147 11.84 17.09 -12.72
N TRP A 148 11.04 17.18 -11.64
CA TRP A 148 9.59 16.92 -11.66
C TRP A 148 8.72 18.13 -12.00
N GLN A 149 9.34 19.30 -12.21
CA GLN A 149 8.61 20.53 -12.56
C GLN A 149 7.94 20.45 -13.94
N ASN A 150 8.45 19.61 -14.84
CA ASN A 150 7.85 19.34 -16.15
C ASN A 150 6.78 18.22 -16.13
N LYS A 151 5.97 18.16 -15.07
CA LYS A 151 4.86 17.19 -14.89
C LYS A 151 5.28 15.73 -15.07
N ARG A 152 6.55 15.43 -14.77
CA ARG A 152 7.07 14.06 -14.81
C ARG A 152 6.35 13.22 -13.77
N SER A 153 6.09 11.94 -14.05
CA SER A 153 5.48 11.07 -13.04
C SER A 153 6.43 10.85 -11.88
N LEU A 154 5.90 10.83 -10.66
CA LEU A 154 6.67 10.46 -9.47
C LEU A 154 6.94 8.96 -9.44
N VAL A 155 8.11 8.62 -8.93
CA VAL A 155 8.57 7.26 -8.68
C VAL A 155 9.34 7.28 -7.35
N ALA A 156 8.73 6.75 -6.31
CA ALA A 156 9.25 6.62 -4.96
C ALA A 156 10.06 5.33 -4.86
N ALA A 157 11.27 5.44 -4.33
CA ALA A 157 12.15 4.29 -4.10
C ALA A 157 12.33 3.96 -2.61
N ASP A 158 11.69 4.73 -1.71
CA ASP A 158 11.75 4.55 -0.25
C ASP A 158 11.38 3.12 0.19
N ILE A 159 10.37 2.52 -0.42
CA ILE A 159 9.92 1.15 -0.09
C ILE A 159 11.03 0.11 -0.41
N LEU A 160 11.84 0.34 -1.44
CA LEU A 160 12.94 -0.57 -1.81
C LEU A 160 14.03 -0.59 -0.73
N LEU A 161 14.26 0.54 -0.05
CA LEU A 161 15.18 0.63 1.09
C LEU A 161 14.69 -0.24 2.27
N MET A 162 13.37 -0.25 2.50
CA MET A 162 12.76 -0.97 3.62
C MET A 162 12.55 -2.47 3.35
N GLU A 163 12.47 -2.89 2.08
CA GLU A 163 12.08 -4.25 1.69
C GLU A 163 12.78 -5.38 2.50
N PRO A 164 14.10 -5.34 2.75
CA PRO A 164 14.78 -6.41 3.47
C PRO A 164 14.28 -6.63 4.90
N THR A 165 13.69 -5.62 5.54
CA THR A 165 13.23 -5.68 6.94
C THR A 165 11.73 -5.88 7.09
N LEU A 166 10.96 -5.85 6.00
CA LEU A 166 9.51 -6.04 6.03
C LEU A 166 9.12 -7.46 6.49
N THR A 167 7.94 -7.61 7.08
CA THR A 167 7.46 -8.90 7.62
C THR A 167 6.49 -9.58 6.67
N GLU A 168 6.28 -10.90 6.83
CA GLU A 168 5.46 -11.78 5.98
C GLU A 168 3.94 -11.45 5.89
N ARG A 169 3.55 -10.23 6.22
CA ARG A 169 2.18 -9.70 6.11
C ARG A 169 2.11 -8.29 5.52
N THR A 170 3.27 -7.68 5.24
CA THR A 170 3.33 -6.32 4.74
C THR A 170 2.50 -6.19 3.47
N PHE A 171 1.59 -5.22 3.48
CA PHE A 171 0.71 -4.93 2.37
C PHE A 171 0.92 -3.50 1.89
N ILE A 172 1.09 -3.33 0.60
CA ILE A 172 1.33 -2.03 -0.01
C ILE A 172 0.13 -1.70 -0.88
N VAL A 173 -0.41 -0.50 -0.70
CA VAL A 173 -1.39 0.12 -1.61
C VAL A 173 -0.72 1.32 -2.26
N VAL A 174 -0.69 1.31 -3.59
CA VAL A 174 -0.22 2.41 -4.42
C VAL A 174 -1.44 3.04 -5.09
N ASP A 175 -1.80 4.25 -4.68
CA ASP A 175 -3.01 4.94 -5.16
C ASP A 175 -2.66 6.03 -6.20
N GLY A 176 -3.41 6.08 -7.30
CA GLY A 176 -3.26 7.08 -8.37
C GLY A 176 -1.89 7.11 -9.07
N ARG A 177 -0.98 6.16 -8.77
CA ARG A 177 0.45 6.23 -9.11
C ARG A 177 0.92 5.02 -9.92
N THR A 178 0.35 4.84 -11.12
CA THR A 178 0.65 3.71 -12.01
C THR A 178 2.15 3.46 -12.24
N ASN A 179 2.95 4.54 -12.41
CA ASN A 179 4.39 4.40 -12.61
C ASN A 179 5.15 3.97 -11.34
N ASN A 180 4.66 4.33 -10.14
CA ASN A 180 5.16 3.73 -8.90
C ASN A 180 4.87 2.24 -8.85
N GLY A 181 3.63 1.83 -9.15
CA GLY A 181 3.26 0.42 -9.18
C GLY A 181 4.15 -0.40 -10.12
N ARG A 182 4.38 0.08 -11.35
CA ARG A 182 5.29 -0.57 -12.31
C ARG A 182 6.74 -0.59 -11.83
N PHE A 183 7.22 0.52 -11.27
CA PHE A 183 8.58 0.60 -10.76
C PHE A 183 8.81 -0.35 -9.60
N LEU A 184 7.92 -0.39 -8.60
CA LEU A 184 8.04 -1.31 -7.47
C LEU A 184 7.96 -2.77 -7.92
N ALA A 185 7.03 -3.11 -8.81
CA ALA A 185 6.90 -4.46 -9.36
C ALA A 185 8.17 -4.96 -10.07
N ASN A 186 8.94 -4.05 -10.68
CA ASN A 186 10.17 -4.38 -11.39
C ASN A 186 11.42 -4.42 -10.49
N ASN A 187 11.33 -3.95 -9.24
CA ASN A 187 12.51 -3.72 -8.40
C ASN A 187 12.45 -4.36 -7.02
N LEU A 188 11.25 -4.65 -6.50
CA LEU A 188 11.10 -5.47 -5.31
C LEU A 188 11.63 -6.88 -5.59
N GLN A 189 12.47 -7.39 -4.69
CA GLN A 189 13.22 -8.62 -4.86
C GLN A 189 12.59 -9.82 -4.14
N ARG A 190 11.72 -9.58 -3.16
CA ARG A 190 11.02 -10.64 -2.41
C ARG A 190 9.76 -11.13 -3.15
N ASN A 191 9.11 -12.13 -2.59
CA ASN A 191 7.92 -12.74 -3.19
C ASN A 191 6.67 -11.90 -2.92
N TRP A 192 6.28 -11.08 -3.90
CA TRP A 192 5.08 -10.25 -3.83
C TRP A 192 3.96 -10.77 -4.73
N VAL A 193 2.75 -10.87 -4.19
CA VAL A 193 1.53 -11.01 -5.00
C VAL A 193 1.07 -9.62 -5.39
N ILE A 194 1.04 -9.34 -6.69
CA ILE A 194 0.76 -8.01 -7.23
C ILE A 194 -0.60 -8.02 -7.93
N LYS A 195 -1.49 -7.08 -7.56
CA LYS A 195 -2.79 -6.90 -8.23
C LYS A 195 -2.99 -5.45 -8.59
N SER A 196 -3.20 -5.18 -9.88
CA SER A 196 -3.56 -3.85 -10.38
C SER A 196 -5.03 -3.80 -10.77
N ASN A 197 -5.73 -2.75 -10.34
CA ASN A 197 -7.07 -2.42 -10.78
C ASN A 197 -7.04 -1.11 -11.56
N ALA A 198 -7.04 -1.20 -12.89
CA ALA A 198 -6.96 -0.02 -13.75
C ALA A 198 -8.14 0.94 -13.56
N ASN A 199 -9.35 0.42 -13.30
CA ASN A 199 -10.56 1.23 -13.11
C ASN A 199 -10.53 2.04 -11.80
N ALA A 200 -9.80 1.54 -10.79
CA ALA A 200 -9.60 2.23 -9.52
C ALA A 200 -8.27 2.98 -9.45
N HIS A 201 -7.41 2.88 -10.48
CA HIS A 201 -6.04 3.40 -10.47
C HIS A 201 -5.17 2.95 -9.29
N VAL A 202 -5.49 1.81 -8.68
CA VAL A 202 -4.79 1.25 -7.53
C VAL A 202 -3.96 0.04 -7.95
N THR A 203 -2.73 -0.07 -7.42
CA THR A 203 -1.96 -1.31 -7.43
C THR A 203 -1.65 -1.74 -6.01
N THR A 204 -1.81 -3.03 -5.73
CA THR A 204 -1.55 -3.61 -4.42
C THR A 204 -0.44 -4.65 -4.49
N PHE A 205 0.35 -4.75 -3.42
CA PHE A 205 1.40 -5.74 -3.24
C PHE A 205 1.20 -6.42 -1.88
N GLU A 206 1.20 -7.74 -1.87
CA GLU A 206 1.15 -8.53 -0.65
C GLU A 206 2.41 -9.39 -0.55
N LEU A 207 3.21 -9.18 0.49
CA LEU A 207 4.41 -9.97 0.74
C LEU A 207 4.00 -11.37 1.19
N VAL A 208 4.41 -12.38 0.44
CA VAL A 208 4.09 -13.78 0.70
C VAL A 208 5.38 -14.56 0.90
N GLU A 209 5.70 -14.87 2.15
CA GLU A 209 6.81 -15.78 2.44
C GLU A 209 6.34 -17.23 2.50
N SER A 210 7.14 -18.11 1.89
CA SER A 210 6.74 -19.45 1.46
C SER A 210 6.46 -20.44 2.58
N PHE A 211 6.69 -20.12 3.86
CA PHE A 211 6.51 -21.07 4.95
C PHE A 211 5.05 -21.29 5.35
N HIS A 212 4.18 -20.28 5.20
CA HIS A 212 2.76 -20.40 5.60
C HIS A 212 1.88 -21.08 4.55
N LEU A 213 2.33 -21.13 3.29
CA LEU A 213 1.64 -21.87 2.22
C LEU A 213 1.79 -23.39 2.38
N VAL A 214 2.77 -23.89 3.14
CA VAL A 214 3.03 -25.32 3.30
C VAL A 214 2.01 -25.97 4.22
N LYS A 215 1.66 -25.38 5.37
CA LYS A 215 0.75 -26.04 6.34
C LYS A 215 -0.68 -26.26 5.81
N GLY A 216 -1.25 -25.28 5.09
CA GLY A 216 -2.59 -25.41 4.50
C GLY A 216 -2.61 -26.23 3.19
N ARG A 217 -1.48 -26.32 2.49
CA ARG A 217 -1.37 -27.03 1.20
C ARG A 217 -0.66 -28.37 1.32
N GLU A 218 -0.15 -28.76 2.49
CA GLU A 218 0.46 -30.06 2.75
C GLU A 218 -0.48 -31.20 2.38
N ARG A 219 -1.78 -31.08 2.68
CA ARG A 219 -2.79 -32.07 2.30
C ARG A 219 -2.98 -32.17 0.78
N ILE A 220 -2.86 -31.04 0.08
CA ILE A 220 -2.99 -30.96 -1.38
C ILE A 220 -1.71 -31.48 -2.04
N LEU A 221 -0.54 -31.04 -1.58
CA LEU A 221 0.78 -31.51 -2.01
C LEU A 221 0.95 -33.01 -1.74
N LYS A 222 0.55 -33.52 -0.57
CA LYS A 222 0.49 -34.96 -0.26
C LYS A 222 -0.40 -35.71 -1.25
N LYS A 223 -1.60 -35.18 -1.55
CA LYS A 223 -2.49 -35.77 -2.58
C LYS A 223 -1.85 -35.80 -3.96
N TYR A 224 -1.15 -34.74 -4.38
CA TYR A 224 -0.42 -34.74 -5.64
C TYR A 224 0.75 -35.74 -5.62
N LEU A 225 1.55 -35.79 -4.55
CA LEU A 225 2.65 -36.75 -4.37
C LEU A 225 2.17 -38.21 -4.36
N GLU A 226 1.05 -38.51 -3.70
CA GLU A 226 0.41 -39.83 -3.75
C GLU A 226 -0.06 -40.19 -5.16
N ASN A 227 -0.58 -39.22 -5.92
CA ASN A 227 -0.96 -39.44 -7.31
C ASN A 227 0.28 -39.67 -8.20
N PHE A 228 1.40 -38.98 -7.94
CA PHE A 228 2.67 -39.24 -8.63
C PHE A 228 3.16 -40.68 -8.42
N LYS A 229 3.00 -41.24 -7.21
CA LYS A 229 3.33 -42.64 -6.92
C LYS A 229 2.46 -43.67 -7.68
N LYS A 230 1.33 -43.24 -8.24
CA LYS A 230 0.37 -44.11 -8.95
C LYS A 230 0.45 -43.98 -10.48
N VAL A 231 1.34 -43.13 -11.00
CA VAL A 231 1.53 -42.93 -12.44
C VAL A 231 2.17 -44.17 -13.04
N LYS A 232 1.54 -44.76 -14.07
CA LYS A 232 2.01 -45.97 -14.76
C LYS A 232 2.54 -45.70 -16.17
N SER A 233 2.39 -44.47 -16.67
CA SER A 233 2.86 -44.11 -18.01
C SER A 233 3.38 -42.68 -18.10
N PHE A 234 4.26 -42.43 -19.07
CA PHE A 234 4.81 -41.11 -19.34
C PHE A 234 3.73 -40.08 -19.78
N LYS A 235 2.64 -40.55 -20.39
CA LYS A 235 1.49 -39.71 -20.76
C LYS A 235 0.75 -39.21 -19.51
N GLU A 236 0.49 -40.09 -18.54
CA GLU A 236 -0.12 -39.74 -17.25
C GLU A 236 0.75 -38.78 -16.45
N PHE A 237 2.08 -38.97 -16.50
CA PHE A 237 3.04 -38.05 -15.89
C PHE A 237 2.91 -36.62 -16.46
N LYS A 238 2.88 -36.50 -17.80
CA LYS A 238 2.71 -35.20 -18.48
C LYS A 238 1.39 -34.54 -18.14
N ASP A 239 0.29 -35.29 -18.06
CA ASP A 239 -1.02 -34.75 -17.70
C ASP A 239 -1.08 -34.29 -16.24
N LEU A 240 -0.43 -35.01 -15.33
CA LEU A 240 -0.36 -34.64 -13.92
C LEU A 240 0.46 -33.35 -13.73
N ILE A 241 1.62 -33.22 -14.40
CA ILE A 241 2.43 -31.99 -14.42
C ILE A 241 1.60 -30.84 -14.99
N ARG A 242 0.93 -31.03 -16.13
CA ARG A 242 0.12 -29.99 -16.77
C ARG A 242 -1.04 -29.53 -15.87
N LYS A 243 -1.72 -30.44 -15.19
CA LYS A 243 -2.77 -30.11 -14.20
C LYS A 243 -2.22 -29.37 -12.99
N SER A 244 -1.03 -29.75 -12.52
CA SER A 244 -0.37 -29.14 -11.36
C SER A 244 0.11 -27.72 -11.69
N VAL A 245 0.77 -27.53 -12.84
CA VAL A 245 1.22 -26.22 -13.33
C VAL A 245 0.04 -25.30 -13.63
N ARG A 246 -1.07 -25.83 -14.19
CA ARG A 246 -2.30 -25.04 -14.42
C ARG A 246 -3.00 -24.65 -13.12
N TYR A 247 -3.00 -25.52 -12.12
CA TYR A 247 -3.53 -25.20 -10.78
C TYR A 247 -2.70 -24.11 -10.09
N ILE A 248 -1.37 -24.16 -10.24
CA ILE A 248 -0.44 -23.14 -9.75
C ILE A 248 -0.66 -21.80 -10.49
N ARG A 249 -0.84 -21.82 -11.82
CA ARG A 249 -1.05 -20.61 -12.65
C ARG A 249 -2.41 -19.93 -12.51
N ILE A 250 -3.46 -20.65 -12.13
CA ILE A 250 -4.83 -20.09 -11.99
C ILE A 250 -5.08 -19.49 -10.60
N ARG A 251 -4.22 -19.81 -9.62
CA ARG A 251 -4.37 -19.36 -8.21
C ARG A 251 -3.13 -18.69 -7.62
N MET A 252 -2.15 -18.34 -8.47
CA MET A 252 -1.13 -17.31 -8.23
C MET A 252 -1.61 -16.03 -8.90
#